data_AF-A0A4Q3KQY5-F1
#
_entry.id   AF-A0A4Q3KQY5-F1
#
_cell.length_a   1.000
_cell.length_b   1.000
_cell.length_c   1.000
_cell.angle_alpha   90.00
_cell.angle_beta   90.00
_cell.angle_gamma   90.00
#
_symmetry.space_group_name_H-M   'P 1'
#
loop_
_entity.id
_entity.type
_entity.pdbx_description
1 polymer ?
#
loop_
_entity_poly.entity_id
_entity_poly.type
_entity_poly.pdbx_seq_one_letter_code
_entity_poly.pdbx_strand_id
1 'polypeptide(L)'
;MASVLQRLQRQLQALHGVDVGLDVDAYTIDDAVRGQIPGAIEGLVEQMFVCEDGGTIEMALFVAPDIVARLQQEGPHVTLRADNLEPFCIALEGVSHFVFVAWRAHLGRPVTALEMELQAEVDKFVCCWLHILQQQADPEMTLGYLMDRLFADFALRAAVPADERDRYRTAHQVA
;
A
#
# COMPACT_ATOMS: atom_id res chain seq x y z
N MET A 1 -12.66 -1.15 -17.98
CA MET A 1 -12.79 -0.48 -16.66
C MET A 1 -11.44 -0.57 -15.99
N ALA A 2 -11.02 0.47 -15.25
CA ALA A 2 -9.76 0.40 -14.51
C ALA A 2 -9.81 -0.67 -13.42
N SER A 3 -8.69 -1.30 -13.09
CA SER A 3 -8.60 -2.23 -11.95
C SER A 3 -8.78 -1.52 -10.62
N VAL A 4 -8.90 -2.28 -9.53
CA VAL A 4 -8.90 -1.69 -8.18
C VAL A 4 -7.56 -1.04 -7.84
N LEU A 5 -6.43 -1.62 -8.24
CA LEU A 5 -5.11 -1.06 -7.98
C LEU A 5 -4.90 0.25 -8.76
N GLN A 6 -5.33 0.33 -10.02
CA GLN A 6 -5.33 1.58 -10.79
C GLN A 6 -6.21 2.67 -10.15
N ARG A 7 -7.31 2.30 -9.50
CA ARG A 7 -8.14 3.28 -8.76
C ARG A 7 -7.38 3.83 -7.55
N LEU A 8 -6.72 2.96 -6.78
CA LEU A 8 -5.89 3.36 -5.64
C LEU A 8 -4.71 4.23 -6.10
N GLN A 9 -4.05 3.86 -7.20
CA GLN A 9 -2.94 4.63 -7.78
C GLN A 9 -3.39 6.05 -8.14
N ARG A 10 -4.52 6.18 -8.85
CA ARG A 10 -5.07 7.49 -9.19
C ARG A 10 -5.46 8.30 -7.96
N GLN A 11 -6.00 7.66 -6.92
CA GLN A 11 -6.33 8.34 -5.67
C GLN A 11 -5.07 8.90 -5.00
N LEU A 12 -4.01 8.10 -4.89
CA LEU A 12 -2.73 8.50 -4.29
C LEU A 12 -2.03 9.59 -5.10
N GLN A 13 -2.00 9.46 -6.42
CA GLN A 13 -1.49 10.50 -7.31
C GLN A 13 -2.24 11.83 -7.16
N ALA A 14 -3.57 11.78 -7.05
CA ALA A 14 -4.38 12.97 -6.81
C ALA A 14 -4.13 13.57 -5.42
N LEU A 15 -3.99 12.73 -4.38
CA LEU A 15 -3.70 13.15 -3.02
C LEU A 15 -2.35 13.89 -2.93
N HIS A 16 -1.32 13.33 -3.58
CA HIS A 16 0.04 13.85 -3.55
C HIS A 16 0.32 14.93 -4.62
N GLY A 17 -0.59 15.13 -5.56
CA GLY A 17 -0.39 16.06 -6.68
C GLY A 17 0.74 15.62 -7.62
N VAL A 18 0.93 14.31 -7.80
CA VAL A 18 1.98 13.72 -8.64
C VAL A 18 1.39 12.92 -9.80
N ASP A 19 2.17 12.77 -10.88
CA ASP A 19 1.89 11.84 -11.96
C ASP A 19 3.17 11.08 -12.28
N VAL A 20 3.15 9.76 -12.10
CA VAL A 20 4.33 8.91 -12.30
C VAL A 20 4.42 8.37 -13.73
N GLY A 21 3.38 8.54 -14.55
CA GLY A 21 3.38 8.09 -15.95
C GLY A 21 3.48 6.57 -16.16
N LEU A 22 3.31 5.78 -15.10
CA LEU A 22 3.31 4.31 -15.12
C LEU A 22 1.91 3.76 -14.77
N ASP A 23 1.66 2.51 -15.14
CA ASP A 23 0.42 1.80 -14.80
C ASP A 23 0.74 0.66 -13.84
N VAL A 24 0.23 0.72 -12.60
CA VAL A 24 0.50 -0.30 -11.58
C VAL A 24 0.14 -1.71 -12.01
N ASP A 25 -0.87 -1.89 -12.87
CA ASP A 25 -1.26 -3.21 -13.36
C ASP A 25 -0.18 -3.84 -14.24
N ALA A 26 0.64 -3.02 -14.92
CA ALA A 26 1.76 -3.50 -15.74
C ALA A 26 2.94 -4.02 -14.89
N TYR A 27 2.95 -3.69 -13.60
CA TYR A 27 3.97 -4.11 -12.62
C TYR A 27 3.43 -5.12 -11.61
N THR A 28 2.13 -5.44 -11.67
CA THR A 28 1.52 -6.40 -10.76
C THR A 28 1.83 -7.82 -11.21
N ILE A 29 2.36 -8.63 -10.30
CA ILE A 29 2.77 -10.02 -10.56
C ILE A 29 1.92 -11.03 -9.81
N ASP A 30 1.87 -12.26 -10.32
CA ASP A 30 1.19 -13.38 -9.67
C ASP A 30 2.13 -14.20 -8.77
N ASP A 31 1.58 -15.20 -8.09
CA ASP A 31 2.34 -16.10 -7.22
C ASP A 31 3.45 -16.87 -7.97
N ALA A 32 3.24 -17.22 -9.24
CA ALA A 32 4.20 -18.00 -10.02
C ALA A 32 5.43 -17.17 -10.38
N VAL A 33 5.23 -15.90 -10.73
CA VAL A 33 6.33 -14.93 -10.95
C VAL A 33 6.98 -14.57 -9.62
N ARG A 34 6.20 -14.29 -8.57
CA ARG A 34 6.73 -13.99 -7.22
C ARG A 34 7.71 -15.05 -6.75
N GLY A 35 7.36 -16.32 -6.88
CA GLY A 35 8.21 -17.44 -6.44
C GLY A 35 9.56 -17.56 -7.16
N GLN A 36 9.77 -16.82 -8.25
CA GLN A 36 11.02 -16.77 -9.01
C GLN A 36 11.90 -15.58 -8.63
N ILE A 37 11.37 -14.59 -7.91
CA ILE A 37 12.11 -13.37 -7.56
C ILE A 37 12.91 -13.60 -6.27
N PRO A 38 14.24 -13.38 -6.28
CA PRO A 38 15.05 -13.45 -5.07
C PRO A 38 14.54 -12.52 -3.97
N GLY A 39 14.46 -13.01 -2.74
CA GLY A 39 13.94 -12.24 -1.60
C GLY A 39 12.42 -12.28 -1.45
N ALA A 40 11.70 -13.04 -2.28
CA ALA A 40 10.28 -13.31 -2.05
C ALA A 40 10.08 -14.03 -0.70
N ILE A 41 9.14 -13.52 0.11
CA ILE A 41 8.83 -14.07 1.42
C ILE A 41 7.49 -14.81 1.34
N GLU A 42 7.52 -16.12 1.58
CA GLU A 42 6.32 -16.94 1.61
C GLU A 42 5.37 -16.50 2.74
N GLY A 43 4.07 -16.44 2.45
CA GLY A 43 3.05 -16.04 3.41
C GLY A 43 2.84 -14.53 3.55
N LEU A 44 3.67 -13.69 2.93
CA LEU A 44 3.30 -12.28 2.72
C LEU A 44 2.17 -12.19 1.69
N VAL A 45 1.24 -11.29 1.96
CA VAL A 45 0.05 -11.03 1.13
C VAL A 45 0.18 -9.77 0.28
N GLU A 46 1.24 -9.00 0.51
CA GLU A 46 1.71 -7.89 -0.31
C GLU A 46 3.24 -7.88 -0.22
N GLN A 47 3.91 -7.60 -1.32
CA GLN A 47 5.36 -7.38 -1.35
C GLN A 47 5.75 -6.56 -2.58
N MET A 48 6.46 -5.46 -2.36
CA MET A 48 7.10 -4.68 -3.40
C MET A 48 8.56 -5.14 -3.61
N PHE A 49 8.91 -5.39 -4.86
CA PHE A 49 10.27 -5.72 -5.30
C PHE A 49 10.85 -4.53 -6.06
N VAL A 50 12.09 -4.17 -5.74
CA VAL A 50 12.82 -3.09 -6.41
C VAL A 50 14.25 -3.57 -6.64
N CYS A 51 14.72 -3.46 -7.88
CA CYS A 51 16.10 -3.75 -8.25
C CYS A 51 16.65 -2.60 -9.10
N GLU A 52 17.89 -2.19 -8.83
CA GLU A 52 18.60 -1.24 -9.68
C GLU A 52 19.65 -2.01 -10.49
N ASP A 53 19.54 -1.98 -11.82
CA ASP A 53 20.52 -2.55 -12.74
C ASP A 53 20.76 -1.62 -13.93
N GLY A 54 22.03 -1.40 -14.28
CA GLY A 54 22.41 -0.64 -15.47
C GLY A 54 21.87 0.79 -15.55
N GLY A 55 21.58 1.45 -14.42
CA GLY A 55 20.96 2.79 -14.39
C GLY A 55 19.45 2.79 -14.69
N THR A 56 18.83 1.62 -14.63
CA THR A 56 17.38 1.44 -14.66
C THR A 56 16.90 0.87 -13.34
N ILE A 57 15.64 1.17 -12.99
CA ILE A 57 14.98 0.59 -11.83
C ILE A 57 13.91 -0.37 -12.34
N GLU A 58 14.06 -1.63 -11.99
CA GLU A 58 13.06 -2.67 -12.17
C GLU A 58 12.19 -2.76 -10.92
N MET A 59 10.89 -2.92 -11.15
CA MET A 59 9.89 -2.97 -10.08
C MET A 59 8.93 -4.13 -10.33
N ALA A 60 8.42 -4.72 -9.26
CA ALA A 60 7.28 -5.62 -9.31
C ALA A 60 6.48 -5.51 -8.02
N LEU A 61 5.15 -5.54 -8.12
CA LEU A 61 4.25 -5.50 -6.98
C LEU A 61 3.46 -6.80 -6.92
N PHE A 62 3.60 -7.53 -5.82
CA PHE A 62 2.69 -8.63 -5.50
C PHE A 62 1.61 -8.14 -4.55
N VAL A 63 0.34 -8.39 -4.89
CA VAL A 63 -0.79 -8.31 -3.95
C VAL A 63 -1.58 -9.59 -4.10
N ALA A 64 -1.91 -10.23 -2.98
CA ALA A 64 -2.57 -11.52 -2.97
C ALA A 64 -3.85 -11.49 -3.83
N PRO A 65 -4.05 -12.44 -4.76
CA PRO A 65 -5.17 -12.39 -5.70
C PRO A 65 -6.55 -12.37 -5.03
N ASP A 66 -6.69 -12.98 -3.86
CA ASP A 66 -7.92 -12.98 -3.06
C ASP A 66 -8.26 -11.58 -2.52
N ILE A 67 -7.26 -10.81 -2.09
CA ILE A 67 -7.41 -9.41 -1.68
C ILE A 67 -7.88 -8.57 -2.87
N VAL A 68 -7.20 -8.66 -4.01
CA VAL A 68 -7.57 -7.91 -5.23
C VAL A 68 -8.99 -8.25 -5.68
N ALA A 69 -9.32 -9.54 -5.74
CA ALA A 69 -10.65 -10.01 -6.14
C ALA A 69 -11.74 -9.52 -5.19
N ARG A 70 -11.49 -9.59 -3.87
CA ARG A 70 -12.41 -9.11 -2.84
C ARG A 70 -12.68 -7.61 -2.97
N LEU A 71 -11.63 -6.79 -3.09
CA LEU A 71 -11.79 -5.34 -3.24
C LEU A 71 -12.47 -4.98 -4.57
N GLN A 72 -12.23 -5.73 -5.64
CA GLN A 72 -12.90 -5.53 -6.91
C GLN A 72 -14.41 -5.82 -6.82
N GLN A 73 -14.82 -6.83 -6.03
CA GLN A 73 -16.22 -7.19 -5.82
C GLN A 73 -16.94 -6.22 -4.87
N GLU A 74 -16.30 -5.86 -3.77
CA GLU A 74 -16.94 -5.06 -2.71
C GLU A 74 -16.94 -3.55 -3.00
N GLY A 75 -16.03 -3.07 -3.85
CA GLY A 75 -15.93 -1.65 -4.19
C GLY A 75 -15.63 -0.77 -2.96
N PRO A 76 -14.47 -0.90 -2.30
CA PRO A 76 -14.12 -0.14 -1.09
C PRO A 76 -14.05 1.37 -1.32
N HIS A 77 -13.85 1.80 -2.57
CA HIS A 77 -13.94 3.19 -3.02
C HIS A 77 -15.37 3.76 -2.98
N VAL A 78 -16.38 2.92 -2.71
CA VAL A 78 -17.78 3.27 -2.53
C VAL A 78 -18.19 3.12 -1.07
N THR A 79 -17.74 2.05 -0.40
CA THR A 79 -18.06 1.81 1.01
C THR A 79 -16.92 1.07 1.72
N LEU A 80 -16.17 1.82 2.53
CA LEU A 80 -15.15 1.29 3.42
C LEU A 80 -15.75 1.00 4.80
N ARG A 81 -15.66 -0.25 5.24
CA ARG A 81 -16.25 -0.80 6.46
C ARG A 81 -15.20 -1.56 7.27
N ALA A 82 -15.53 -1.89 8.52
CA ALA A 82 -14.62 -2.62 9.39
C ALA A 82 -14.18 -3.99 8.83
N ASP A 83 -15.03 -4.67 8.07
CA ASP A 83 -14.75 -6.00 7.51
C ASP A 83 -13.83 -5.98 6.29
N ASN A 84 -13.69 -4.83 5.61
CA ASN A 84 -12.87 -4.68 4.40
C ASN A 84 -11.75 -3.64 4.54
N LEU A 85 -11.60 -3.02 5.71
CA LEU A 85 -10.53 -2.09 6.04
C LEU A 85 -9.14 -2.72 5.86
N GLU A 86 -8.92 -3.91 6.41
CA GLU A 86 -7.60 -4.56 6.33
C GLU A 86 -7.20 -4.92 4.89
N PRO A 87 -8.02 -5.63 4.09
CA PRO A 87 -7.73 -5.85 2.67
C PRO A 87 -7.47 -4.54 1.91
N PHE A 88 -8.23 -3.48 2.21
CA PHE A 88 -8.03 -2.17 1.60
C PHE A 88 -6.66 -1.58 1.96
N CYS A 89 -6.29 -1.57 3.23
CA CYS A 89 -4.98 -1.08 3.70
C CYS A 89 -3.82 -1.85 3.08
N ILE A 90 -3.91 -3.18 2.95
CA ILE A 90 -2.87 -4.01 2.33
C ILE A 90 -2.66 -3.61 0.87
N ALA A 91 -3.73 -3.51 0.08
CA ALA A 91 -3.62 -3.11 -1.32
C ALA A 91 -3.14 -1.67 -1.46
N LEU A 92 -3.58 -0.77 -0.57
CA LEU A 92 -3.19 0.64 -0.58
C LEU A 92 -1.70 0.82 -0.23
N GLU A 93 -1.17 0.06 0.72
CA GLU A 93 0.25 0.06 1.10
C GLU A 93 1.14 -0.31 -0.10
N GLY A 94 0.86 -1.43 -0.78
CA GLY A 94 1.61 -1.82 -1.96
C GLY A 94 1.55 -0.80 -3.11
N VAL A 95 0.38 -0.18 -3.33
CA VAL A 95 0.25 0.88 -4.35
C VAL A 95 0.92 2.18 -3.91
N SER A 96 0.93 2.51 -2.62
CA SER A 96 1.68 3.64 -2.05
C SER A 96 3.18 3.46 -2.28
N HIS A 97 3.71 2.27 -1.98
CA HIS A 97 5.09 1.90 -2.28
C HIS A 97 5.41 2.05 -3.77
N PHE A 98 4.56 1.53 -4.65
CA PHE A 98 4.73 1.66 -6.11
C PHE A 98 4.80 3.13 -6.55
N VAL A 99 3.82 3.95 -6.14
CA VAL A 99 3.77 5.38 -6.50
C VAL A 99 4.98 6.12 -5.96
N PHE A 100 5.38 5.84 -4.72
CA PHE A 100 6.51 6.50 -4.06
C PHE A 100 7.84 6.19 -4.76
N VAL A 101 8.11 4.91 -5.06
CA VAL A 101 9.32 4.50 -5.76
C VAL A 101 9.35 5.06 -7.18
N ALA A 102 8.26 4.95 -7.94
CA ALA A 102 8.17 5.49 -9.29
C ALA A 102 8.41 7.01 -9.33
N TRP A 103 7.81 7.74 -8.38
CA TRP A 103 8.02 9.18 -8.25
C TRP A 103 9.46 9.54 -7.90
N ARG A 104 10.08 8.85 -6.93
CA ARG A 104 11.47 9.12 -6.52
C ARG A 104 12.47 8.76 -7.62
N ALA A 105 12.22 7.68 -8.36
CA ALA A 105 12.97 7.30 -9.54
C ALA A 105 12.94 8.40 -10.61
N HIS A 106 11.75 8.96 -10.90
CA HIS A 106 11.61 10.08 -11.83
C HIS A 106 12.44 11.31 -11.42
N LEU A 107 12.57 11.56 -10.12
CA LEU A 107 13.38 12.64 -9.58
C LEU A 107 14.87 12.32 -9.47
N GLY A 108 15.31 11.10 -9.81
CA GLY A 108 16.68 10.64 -9.62
C GLY A 108 17.10 10.64 -8.14
N ARG A 109 16.16 10.36 -7.23
CA ARG A 109 16.39 10.36 -5.78
C ARG A 109 16.37 8.94 -5.22
N PRO A 110 17.25 8.62 -4.25
CA PRO A 110 17.21 7.32 -3.60
C PRO A 110 15.90 7.14 -2.83
N VAL A 111 15.56 5.89 -2.52
CA VAL A 111 14.46 5.52 -1.62
C VAL A 111 15.01 4.66 -0.49
N THR A 112 14.44 4.81 0.69
CA THR A 112 14.68 3.88 1.80
C THR A 112 13.39 3.13 2.11
N ALA A 113 13.51 1.87 2.54
CA ALA A 113 12.36 1.10 2.96
C ALA A 113 11.62 1.80 4.12
N LEU A 114 12.32 2.50 5.03
CA LEU A 114 11.68 3.24 6.11
C LEU A 114 10.81 4.41 5.60
N GLU A 115 11.27 5.19 4.61
CA GLU A 115 10.46 6.24 3.99
C GLU A 115 9.22 5.67 3.32
N MET A 116 9.34 4.49 2.69
CA MET A 116 8.21 3.80 2.05
C MET A 116 7.13 3.42 3.06
N GLU A 117 7.52 2.72 4.14
CA GLU A 117 6.55 2.32 5.18
C GLU A 117 5.91 3.53 5.85
N LEU A 118 6.69 4.59 6.14
CA LEU A 118 6.17 5.82 6.74
C LEU A 118 5.12 6.48 5.84
N GLN A 119 5.42 6.60 4.54
CA GLN A 119 4.48 7.17 3.58
C GLN A 119 3.21 6.31 3.48
N ALA A 120 3.33 4.99 3.52
CA ALA A 120 2.20 4.08 3.48
C ALA A 120 1.29 4.23 4.72
N GLU A 121 1.83 4.46 5.92
CA GLU A 121 1.01 4.73 7.11
C GLU A 121 0.18 6.02 6.97
N VAL A 122 0.81 7.10 6.48
CA VAL A 122 0.11 8.36 6.21
C VAL A 122 -0.98 8.17 5.16
N ASP A 123 -0.66 7.48 4.08
CA ASP A 123 -1.60 7.21 2.98
C ASP A 123 -2.78 6.37 3.44
N LYS A 124 -2.54 5.31 4.23
CA LYS A 124 -3.59 4.49 4.85
C LYS A 124 -4.54 5.34 5.67
N PHE A 125 -4.02 6.17 6.57
CA PHE A 125 -4.87 7.02 7.40
C PHE A 125 -5.70 8.00 6.56
N VAL A 126 -5.06 8.78 5.68
CA VAL A 126 -5.73 9.83 4.91
C VAL A 126 -6.77 9.24 3.95
N CYS A 127 -6.44 8.15 3.25
CA CYS A 127 -7.39 7.51 2.35
C CYS A 127 -8.58 6.91 3.11
N CYS A 128 -8.36 6.24 4.24
CA CYS A 128 -9.44 5.69 5.05
C CYS A 128 -10.35 6.80 5.60
N TRP A 129 -9.74 7.87 6.11
CA TRP A 129 -10.45 9.05 6.60
C TRP A 129 -11.36 9.65 5.54
N LEU A 130 -10.83 9.93 4.35
CA LEU A 130 -11.61 10.51 3.25
C LEU A 130 -12.76 9.59 2.81
N HIS A 131 -12.52 8.28 2.69
CA HIS A 131 -13.56 7.32 2.29
C HIS A 131 -14.66 7.16 3.34
N ILE A 132 -14.33 7.21 4.63
CA ILE A 132 -15.34 7.12 5.70
C ILE A 132 -16.14 8.42 5.81
N LEU A 133 -15.51 9.59 5.68
CA LEU A 133 -16.22 10.87 5.68
C LEU A 133 -17.19 11.01 4.49
N GLN A 134 -16.83 10.49 3.32
CA GLN A 134 -17.73 10.46 2.15
C GLN A 134 -19.00 9.63 2.40
N GLN A 135 -18.98 8.72 3.38
CA GLN A 135 -20.14 7.95 3.82
C GLN A 135 -21.00 8.68 4.87
N GLN A 136 -20.81 9.99 5.04
CA GLN A 136 -21.53 10.84 6.01
C GLN A 136 -21.35 10.41 7.48
N ALA A 137 -20.21 9.79 7.79
CA ALA A 137 -19.84 9.46 9.16
C ALA A 137 -19.46 10.72 9.96
N ASP A 138 -19.61 10.64 11.28
CA ASP A 138 -19.15 11.69 12.18
C ASP A 138 -17.62 11.78 12.18
N PRO A 139 -17.02 12.98 11.99
CA PRO A 139 -15.57 13.12 11.94
C PRO A 139 -14.84 12.72 13.22
N GLU A 140 -15.37 13.06 14.40
CA GLU A 140 -14.70 12.77 15.67
C GLU A 140 -14.71 11.27 15.96
N MET A 141 -15.84 10.60 15.71
CA MET A 141 -15.92 9.14 15.80
C MET A 141 -15.02 8.45 14.77
N THR A 142 -14.96 8.98 13.55
CA THR A 142 -14.07 8.45 12.51
C THR A 142 -12.60 8.55 12.93
N LEU A 143 -12.24 9.63 13.64
CA LEU A 143 -10.87 9.86 14.08
C LEU A 143 -10.49 8.84 15.13
N GLY A 144 -11.30 8.72 16.19
CA GLY A 144 -11.08 7.73 17.23
C GLY A 144 -10.99 6.32 16.66
N TYR A 145 -11.94 5.95 15.80
CA TYR A 145 -11.94 4.64 15.15
C TYR A 145 -10.66 4.36 14.36
N LEU A 146 -10.19 5.29 13.52
CA LEU A 146 -8.98 5.09 12.72
C LEU A 146 -7.71 5.14 13.58
N MET A 147 -7.65 5.99 14.59
CA MET A 147 -6.54 6.03 15.54
C MET A 147 -6.40 4.69 16.27
N ASP A 148 -7.51 4.11 16.72
CA ASP A 148 -7.49 2.81 17.36
C ASP A 148 -7.08 1.72 16.37
N ARG A 149 -7.74 1.65 15.21
CA ARG A 149 -7.58 0.53 14.28
C ARG A 149 -6.26 0.51 13.52
N LEU A 150 -5.73 1.68 13.19
CA LEU A 150 -4.48 1.79 12.44
C LEU A 150 -3.30 1.93 13.39
N PHE A 151 -3.43 2.67 14.50
CA PHE A 151 -2.29 3.05 15.35
C PHE A 151 -2.21 2.33 16.70
N ALA A 152 -3.32 2.18 17.42
CA ALA A 152 -3.31 1.53 18.74
C ALA A 152 -3.26 0.00 18.64
N ASP A 153 -4.04 -0.59 17.73
CA ASP A 153 -4.17 -2.03 17.53
C ASP A 153 -3.15 -2.59 16.51
N PHE A 154 -2.04 -1.89 16.33
CA PHE A 154 -1.00 -2.29 15.37
C PHE A 154 -0.43 -3.66 15.71
N ALA A 155 -0.47 -4.56 14.72
CA ALA A 155 0.08 -5.90 14.82
C ALA A 155 0.77 -6.33 13.52
N LEU A 156 2.00 -6.81 13.64
CA LEU A 156 2.77 -7.35 12.53
C LEU A 156 2.31 -8.78 12.20
N ARG A 157 2.19 -9.08 10.91
CA ARG A 157 1.95 -10.44 10.43
C ARG A 157 3.13 -11.34 10.79
N ALA A 158 2.85 -12.59 11.15
CA ALA A 158 3.87 -13.55 11.57
C ALA A 158 4.96 -13.79 10.51
N ALA A 159 4.58 -13.69 9.24
CA ALA A 159 5.46 -13.84 8.08
C ALA A 159 6.48 -12.69 7.93
N VAL A 160 6.30 -11.55 8.60
CA VAL A 160 7.29 -10.44 8.56
C VAL A 160 8.59 -10.88 9.24
N PRO A 161 9.73 -10.88 8.53
CA PRO A 161 11.04 -11.26 9.06
C PRO A 161 11.42 -10.45 10.29
N ALA A 162 12.11 -11.08 11.24
CA ALA A 162 12.40 -10.48 12.55
C ALA A 162 13.25 -9.20 12.44
N ASP A 163 14.18 -9.18 11.50
CA ASP A 163 15.08 -8.06 11.17
C ASP A 163 14.35 -6.89 10.48
N GLU A 164 13.21 -7.13 9.85
CA GLU A 164 12.38 -6.07 9.27
C GLU A 164 11.41 -5.43 10.28
N ARG A 165 11.08 -6.12 11.37
CA ARG A 165 10.05 -5.66 12.34
C ARG A 165 10.36 -4.31 12.95
N ASP A 166 11.63 -4.01 13.19
CA ASP A 166 12.04 -2.73 13.78
C ASP A 166 11.81 -1.57 12.80
N ARG A 167 11.95 -1.80 11.49
CA ARG A 167 11.61 -0.82 10.46
C ARG A 167 10.13 -0.47 10.51
N TYR A 168 9.25 -1.48 10.48
CA TYR A 168 7.80 -1.27 10.56
C TYR A 168 7.38 -0.58 11.86
N ARG A 169 7.94 -0.98 13.01
CA ARG A 169 7.65 -0.31 14.29
C ARG A 169 8.11 1.15 14.30
N THR A 170 9.27 1.43 13.70
CA THR A 170 9.78 2.80 13.63
C THR A 170 8.89 3.66 12.74
N ALA A 171 8.53 3.16 11.54
CA ALA A 171 7.61 3.84 10.64
C ALA A 171 6.28 4.15 11.33
N HIS A 172 5.71 3.15 12.00
CA HIS A 172 4.48 3.26 12.78
C HIS A 172 4.51 4.34 13.86
N GLN A 173 5.63 4.48 14.56
CA GLN A 173 5.77 5.42 15.68
C GLN A 173 5.95 6.87 15.24
N VAL A 174 6.44 7.10 14.02
CA VAL A 174 6.79 8.45 13.53
C VAL A 174 5.84 8.98 12.46
N ALA A 175 4.88 8.16 12.02
CA ALA A 175 3.73 8.56 11.22
C ALA A 175 2.75 9.41 12.03
#